data_AF-A0A960CRI0-F1
#
_entry.id   AF-A0A960CRI0-F1
#
_cell.length_a   1.000
_cell.length_b   1.000
_cell.length_c   1.000
_cell.angle_alpha   90.00
_cell.angle_beta   90.00
_cell.angle_gamma   90.00
#
_symmetry.space_group_name_H-M   'P 1'
#
loop_
_entity.id
_entity.type
_entity.pdbx_description
1 polymer ?
#
loop_
_entity_poly.entity_id
_entity_poly.type
_entity_poly.pdbx_seq_one_letter_code
_entity_poly.pdbx_strand_id
1 'polypeptide(L)'
;MSDLELARAAVSDLAAASSVVYPVLQWAVAVARGSSGLPELWVATNEGNGFIPAGVFIPRAMALAARFDADFDFRWFGWTHPAETAVRAIQARGDTVSAVATSWPHDSDLVRELTPDFAIGVTPRGNPSEATAATLTRSRAHRLETLDASLFLDMQRSEDVVVDSYALLVTQEAVFNAGPELPAVAQSVARGILSRHWPSEADWSALASEYEGTVLMASAQRPGLFGIEDHTQLETYRTEFMQCRRMEVLMAWRGGNVVDVIYAARCAGVALPLAAVAGS
;
A
#
# COMPACT_ATOMS: atom_id res chain seq x y z
N MET A 1 0.82 -21.83 -19.32
CA MET A 1 1.27 -20.48 -18.95
C MET A 1 2.51 -20.66 -18.11
N SER A 2 3.63 -20.05 -18.49
CA SER A 2 4.87 -20.11 -17.70
C SER A 2 4.76 -19.24 -16.44
N ASP A 3 5.67 -19.44 -15.48
CA ASP A 3 5.74 -18.62 -14.26
C ASP A 3 5.97 -17.13 -14.60
N LEU A 4 6.80 -16.86 -15.62
CA LEU A 4 7.04 -15.50 -16.10
C LEU A 4 5.79 -14.87 -16.72
N GLU A 5 5.00 -15.65 -17.49
CA GLU A 5 3.73 -15.16 -18.05
C GLU A 5 2.71 -14.86 -16.95
N LEU A 6 2.64 -15.70 -15.91
CA LEU A 6 1.79 -15.48 -14.73
C LEU A 6 2.19 -14.19 -14.01
N ALA A 7 3.48 -14.01 -13.73
CA ALA A 7 4.00 -12.80 -13.07
C ALA A 7 3.73 -11.53 -13.89
N ARG A 8 3.97 -11.57 -15.22
CA ARG A 8 3.71 -10.43 -16.12
C ARG A 8 2.23 -10.06 -16.17
N ALA A 9 1.34 -11.06 -16.25
CA ALA A 9 -0.09 -10.82 -16.25
C ALA A 9 -0.54 -10.15 -14.94
N ALA A 10 -0.04 -10.62 -13.79
CA ALA A 10 -0.36 -10.04 -12.49
C ALA A 10 0.14 -8.58 -12.36
N VAL A 11 1.39 -8.29 -12.73
CA VAL A 11 1.93 -6.92 -12.70
C VAL A 11 1.15 -6.01 -13.64
N SER A 12 0.84 -6.46 -14.85
CA SER A 12 0.08 -5.68 -15.83
C SER A 12 -1.33 -5.32 -15.32
N ASP A 13 -2.00 -6.24 -14.61
CA ASP A 13 -3.33 -6.03 -14.04
C ASP A 13 -3.29 -5.04 -12.85
N LEU A 14 -2.32 -5.22 -11.94
CA LEU A 14 -2.12 -4.32 -10.80
C LEU A 14 -1.74 -2.90 -11.23
N ALA A 15 -0.79 -2.78 -12.17
CA ALA A 15 -0.37 -1.50 -12.72
C ALA A 15 -1.52 -0.79 -13.45
N ALA A 16 -2.39 -1.53 -14.15
CA ALA A 16 -3.57 -0.95 -14.81
C ALA A 16 -4.51 -0.34 -13.77
N ALA A 17 -4.87 -1.09 -12.73
CA ALA A 17 -5.76 -0.63 -11.67
C ALA A 17 -5.20 0.58 -10.88
N SER A 18 -3.88 0.63 -10.65
CA SER A 18 -3.26 1.73 -9.90
C SER A 18 -2.92 2.96 -10.74
N SER A 19 -2.90 2.86 -12.08
CA SER A 19 -2.33 3.89 -12.97
C SER A 19 -2.97 5.27 -12.86
N VAL A 20 -4.26 5.36 -12.55
CA VAL A 20 -5.00 6.63 -12.42
C VAL A 20 -4.98 7.15 -10.98
N VAL A 21 -4.99 6.24 -10.01
CA VAL A 21 -5.12 6.59 -8.58
C VAL A 21 -3.78 6.86 -7.90
N TYR A 22 -2.68 6.29 -8.42
CA TYR A 22 -1.34 6.45 -7.85
C TYR A 22 -0.24 6.25 -8.92
N PRO A 23 -0.04 7.23 -9.83
CA PRO A 23 0.81 7.06 -11.02
C PRO A 23 2.28 6.74 -10.73
N VAL A 24 2.79 7.14 -9.57
CA VAL A 24 4.19 6.93 -9.15
C VAL A 24 4.43 5.56 -8.49
N LEU A 25 3.38 4.73 -8.33
CA LEU A 25 3.48 3.40 -7.74
C LEU A 25 4.04 2.40 -8.75
N GLN A 26 4.93 1.53 -8.28
CA GLN A 26 5.50 0.45 -9.07
C GLN A 26 5.23 -0.88 -8.38
N TRP A 27 5.00 -1.91 -9.19
CA TRP A 27 4.67 -3.24 -8.75
C TRP A 27 5.75 -4.23 -9.16
N ALA A 28 5.89 -5.29 -8.38
CA ALA A 28 6.54 -6.50 -8.81
C ALA A 28 5.74 -7.73 -8.35
N VAL A 29 5.82 -8.78 -9.15
CA VAL A 29 5.35 -10.11 -8.78
C VAL A 29 6.46 -11.11 -9.03
N ALA A 30 6.84 -11.84 -7.99
CA ALA A 30 7.79 -12.95 -8.05
C ALA A 30 7.06 -14.27 -7.82
N VAL A 31 7.53 -15.34 -8.45
CA VAL A 31 7.01 -16.70 -8.27
C VAL A 31 7.99 -17.48 -7.42
N ALA A 32 7.55 -17.88 -6.23
CA ALA A 32 8.31 -18.72 -5.31
C ALA A 32 8.02 -20.20 -5.56
N ARG A 33 9.04 -21.03 -5.32
CA ARG A 33 8.96 -22.49 -5.28
C ARG A 33 9.56 -22.96 -3.96
N GLY A 34 8.68 -23.35 -3.05
CA GLY A 34 9.06 -23.97 -1.77
C GLY A 34 9.06 -25.49 -1.83
N SER A 35 9.06 -26.13 -0.66
CA SER A 35 9.17 -27.59 -0.52
C SER A 35 8.02 -28.38 -1.16
N SER A 36 6.83 -27.78 -1.31
CA SER A 36 5.69 -28.39 -2.00
C SER A 36 5.84 -28.41 -3.52
N GLY A 37 6.77 -27.63 -4.07
CA GLY A 37 6.96 -27.43 -5.51
C GLY A 37 5.85 -26.65 -6.20
N LEU A 38 4.75 -26.30 -5.51
CA LEU A 38 3.67 -25.51 -6.07
C LEU A 38 4.10 -24.03 -6.20
N PRO A 39 3.72 -23.34 -7.28
CA PRO A 39 4.03 -21.93 -7.45
C PRO A 39 3.23 -21.09 -6.46
N GLU A 40 3.90 -20.17 -5.79
CA GLU A 40 3.27 -19.16 -4.96
C GLU A 40 3.67 -17.77 -5.45
N LEU A 41 2.68 -16.89 -5.62
CA LEU A 41 2.90 -15.56 -6.14
C LEU A 41 3.11 -14.57 -5.00
N TRP A 42 4.20 -13.83 -5.05
CA TRP A 42 4.58 -12.81 -4.10
C TRP A 42 4.50 -11.44 -4.75
N VAL A 43 3.75 -10.51 -4.17
CA VAL A 43 3.57 -9.15 -4.67
C VAL A 43 4.32 -8.14 -3.80
N ALA A 44 4.96 -7.17 -4.43
CA ALA A 44 5.62 -6.05 -3.76
C ALA A 44 5.26 -4.73 -4.44
N THR A 45 5.28 -3.65 -3.65
CA THR A 45 5.27 -2.27 -4.16
C THR A 45 6.52 -1.54 -3.71
N ASN A 46 6.85 -0.45 -4.40
CA ASN A 46 7.91 0.45 -3.99
C ASN A 46 7.41 1.57 -3.05
N GLU A 47 6.30 1.33 -2.35
CA GLU A 47 5.66 2.33 -1.52
C GLU A 47 5.37 1.74 -0.15
N GLY A 48 5.90 2.38 0.89
CA GLY A 48 5.80 1.93 2.27
C GLY A 48 6.19 0.46 2.47
N ASN A 49 5.57 -0.17 3.46
CA ASN A 49 5.73 -1.60 3.71
C ASN A 49 4.63 -2.39 2.97
N GLY A 50 4.69 -2.39 1.62
CA GLY A 50 3.68 -3.06 0.79
C GLY A 50 2.37 -2.29 0.68
N PHE A 51 2.42 -0.96 0.59
CA PHE A 51 1.23 -0.12 0.45
C PHE A 51 0.44 -0.46 -0.83
N ILE A 52 -0.89 -0.58 -0.67
CA ILE A 52 -1.87 -0.75 -1.74
C ILE A 52 -2.78 0.50 -1.79
N PRO A 53 -2.90 1.18 -2.95
CA PRO A 53 -3.76 2.35 -3.09
C PRO A 53 -5.26 1.97 -3.06
N ALA A 54 -6.12 2.94 -2.76
CA ALA A 54 -7.56 2.74 -2.78
C ALA A 54 -8.04 2.29 -4.17
N GLY A 55 -9.02 1.38 -4.21
CA GLY A 55 -9.55 0.80 -5.45
C GLY A 55 -8.69 -0.29 -6.08
N VAL A 56 -7.57 -0.68 -5.48
CA VAL A 56 -6.75 -1.82 -5.93
C VAL A 56 -6.91 -2.99 -4.96
N PHE A 57 -7.20 -4.18 -5.50
CA PHE A 57 -7.50 -5.39 -4.73
C PHE A 57 -6.55 -6.53 -5.11
N ILE A 58 -5.79 -7.03 -4.15
CA ILE A 58 -4.82 -8.11 -4.36
C ILE A 58 -5.53 -9.47 -4.27
N PRO A 59 -5.23 -10.45 -5.14
CA PRO A 59 -5.70 -11.82 -4.98
C PRO A 59 -5.31 -12.39 -3.60
N ARG A 60 -6.26 -12.99 -2.88
CA ARG A 60 -6.03 -13.60 -1.55
C ARG A 60 -4.98 -14.72 -1.56
N ALA A 61 -4.76 -15.33 -2.73
CA ALA A 61 -3.75 -16.37 -2.91
C ALA A 61 -2.33 -15.81 -3.12
N MET A 62 -2.17 -14.49 -3.29
CA MET A 62 -0.85 -13.86 -3.37
C MET A 62 -0.37 -13.47 -1.98
N ALA A 63 0.88 -13.79 -1.68
CA ALA A 63 1.56 -13.31 -0.49
C ALA A 63 2.09 -11.89 -0.73
N LEU A 64 1.94 -11.01 0.27
CA LEU A 64 2.52 -9.67 0.22
C LEU A 64 3.97 -9.75 0.73
N ALA A 65 4.91 -9.16 -0.01
CA ALA A 65 6.32 -9.05 0.37
C ALA A 65 6.53 -7.95 1.42
N ALA A 66 5.82 -8.07 2.53
CA ALA A 66 5.83 -7.20 3.69
C ALA A 66 5.33 -8.00 4.90
N ARG A 67 5.51 -7.45 6.11
CA ARG A 67 4.96 -8.03 7.35
C ARG A 67 5.58 -9.38 7.70
N PHE A 68 6.88 -9.51 7.43
CA PHE A 68 7.66 -10.70 7.80
C PHE A 68 8.10 -10.62 9.26
N ASP A 69 8.93 -9.62 9.53
CA ASP A 69 9.52 -9.31 10.82
C ASP A 69 9.90 -7.83 10.83
N ALA A 70 10.18 -7.30 12.03
CA ALA A 70 10.43 -5.88 12.21
C ALA A 70 11.68 -5.38 11.47
N ASP A 71 12.71 -6.22 11.33
CA ASP A 71 13.98 -5.82 10.71
C ASP A 71 13.85 -5.78 9.19
N PHE A 72 13.25 -6.81 8.59
CA PHE A 72 12.96 -6.85 7.15
C PHE A 72 12.05 -5.68 6.74
N ASP A 73 10.94 -5.52 7.46
CA ASP A 73 9.94 -4.49 7.17
C ASP A 73 10.50 -3.07 7.35
N PHE A 74 11.41 -2.89 8.30
CA PHE A 74 12.09 -1.61 8.49
C PHE A 74 13.05 -1.33 7.33
N ARG A 75 13.89 -2.30 6.99
CA ARG A 75 14.98 -2.15 6.02
C ARG A 75 14.49 -1.91 4.60
N TRP A 76 13.42 -2.57 4.18
CA TRP A 76 12.92 -2.51 2.81
C TRP A 76 11.70 -1.60 2.61
N PHE A 77 11.39 -0.78 3.61
CA PHE A 77 10.27 0.16 3.57
C PHE A 77 10.41 1.16 2.40
N GLY A 78 9.52 1.06 1.42
CA GLY A 78 9.48 1.85 0.19
C GLY A 78 10.72 1.72 -0.69
N TRP A 79 11.42 0.58 -0.62
CA TRP A 79 12.55 0.30 -1.49
C TRP A 79 12.17 0.50 -2.96
N THR A 80 12.96 1.30 -3.67
CA THR A 80 12.60 1.82 -5.01
C THR A 80 12.36 0.71 -6.03
N HIS A 81 13.12 -0.39 -5.95
CA HIS A 81 13.01 -1.51 -6.88
C HIS A 81 12.14 -2.64 -6.27
N PRO A 82 10.83 -2.71 -6.56
CA PRO A 82 9.92 -3.62 -5.84
C PRO A 82 10.24 -5.10 -6.07
N ALA A 83 10.84 -5.44 -7.23
CA ALA A 83 11.28 -6.81 -7.52
C ALA A 83 12.34 -7.30 -6.52
N GLU A 84 13.23 -6.42 -6.08
CA GLU A 84 14.26 -6.77 -5.08
C GLU A 84 13.62 -7.08 -3.73
N THR A 85 12.63 -6.29 -3.32
CA THR A 85 11.84 -6.55 -2.11
C THR A 85 11.16 -7.92 -2.20
N ALA A 86 10.52 -8.22 -3.33
CA ALA A 86 9.84 -9.50 -3.55
C ALA A 86 10.78 -10.71 -3.48
N VAL A 87 11.96 -10.65 -4.11
CA VAL A 87 12.90 -11.78 -4.08
C VAL A 87 13.57 -11.93 -2.72
N ARG A 88 13.91 -10.84 -2.02
CA ARG A 88 14.47 -10.89 -0.66
C ARG A 88 13.47 -11.51 0.32
N ALA A 89 12.20 -11.20 0.16
CA ALA A 89 11.08 -11.80 0.88
C ALA A 89 11.04 -13.33 0.70
N ILE A 90 11.11 -13.80 -0.54
CA ILE A 90 11.12 -15.23 -0.87
C ILE A 90 12.35 -15.92 -0.28
N GLN A 91 13.53 -15.30 -0.40
CA GLN A 91 14.77 -15.81 0.16
C GLN A 91 14.75 -15.89 1.69
N ALA A 92 14.16 -14.89 2.36
CA ALA A 92 13.98 -14.89 3.81
C ALA A 92 13.12 -16.06 4.29
N ARG A 93 12.17 -16.52 3.46
CA ARG A 93 11.38 -17.74 3.71
C ARG A 93 12.14 -19.04 3.42
N GLY A 94 13.31 -18.96 2.77
CA GLY A 94 14.12 -20.11 2.37
C GLY A 94 13.65 -20.78 1.07
N ASP A 95 12.82 -20.10 0.29
CA ASP A 95 12.30 -20.62 -0.99
C ASP A 95 13.16 -20.16 -2.17
N THR A 96 12.96 -20.82 -3.32
CA THR A 96 13.63 -20.45 -4.58
C THR A 96 12.72 -19.56 -5.43
N VAL A 97 13.32 -18.70 -6.26
CA VAL A 97 12.60 -17.82 -7.18
C VAL A 97 12.62 -18.44 -8.57
N SER A 98 11.45 -18.74 -9.14
CA SER A 98 11.38 -19.30 -10.50
C SER A 98 11.26 -18.23 -11.58
N ALA A 99 10.48 -17.16 -11.35
CA ALA A 99 10.35 -16.04 -12.28
C ALA A 99 9.97 -14.75 -11.57
N VAL A 100 10.27 -13.60 -12.19
CA VAL A 100 9.95 -12.27 -11.66
C VAL A 100 9.47 -11.35 -12.78
N ALA A 101 8.46 -10.54 -12.49
CA ALA A 101 8.04 -9.43 -13.34
C ALA A 101 7.94 -8.15 -12.52
N THR A 102 8.25 -7.00 -13.13
CA THR A 102 8.09 -5.68 -12.50
C THR A 102 7.70 -4.61 -13.50
N SER A 103 6.94 -3.61 -13.04
CA SER A 103 6.68 -2.38 -13.81
C SER A 103 7.85 -1.41 -13.78
N TRP A 104 8.80 -1.59 -12.84
CA TRP A 104 10.02 -0.79 -12.77
C TRP A 104 10.87 -0.98 -14.04
N PRO A 105 11.37 0.11 -14.66
CA PRO A 105 11.99 0.02 -15.99
C PRO A 105 13.48 -0.35 -15.96
N HIS A 106 14.10 -0.47 -14.78
CA HIS A 106 15.53 -0.79 -14.66
C HIS A 106 15.75 -2.26 -14.29
N ASP A 107 16.91 -2.78 -14.71
CA ASP A 107 17.37 -4.13 -14.38
C ASP A 107 17.92 -4.20 -12.94
N SER A 108 18.13 -5.41 -12.43
CA SER A 108 18.70 -5.67 -11.10
C SER A 108 19.56 -6.93 -11.13
N ASP A 109 20.86 -6.77 -10.85
CA ASP A 109 21.81 -7.89 -10.77
C ASP A 109 21.38 -8.90 -9.71
N LEU A 110 20.86 -8.43 -8.58
CA LEU A 110 20.31 -9.28 -7.52
C LEU A 110 19.21 -10.21 -8.05
N VAL A 111 18.28 -9.69 -8.86
CA VAL A 111 17.19 -10.52 -9.41
C VAL A 111 17.71 -11.47 -10.47
N ARG A 112 18.64 -11.01 -11.33
CA ARG A 112 19.28 -11.80 -12.39
C ARG A 112 20.05 -13.00 -11.85
N GLU A 113 20.71 -12.85 -10.71
CA GLU A 113 21.43 -13.94 -10.04
C GLU A 113 20.49 -15.05 -9.55
N LEU A 114 19.23 -14.72 -9.27
CA LEU A 114 18.24 -15.67 -8.74
C LEU A 114 17.44 -16.36 -9.82
N THR A 115 17.14 -15.68 -10.93
CA THR A 115 16.43 -16.29 -12.06
C THR A 115 16.74 -15.60 -13.39
N PRO A 116 16.93 -16.36 -14.49
CA PRO A 116 16.98 -15.78 -15.83
C PRO A 116 15.62 -15.27 -16.31
N ASP A 117 14.51 -15.77 -15.73
CA ASP A 117 13.14 -15.43 -16.10
C ASP A 117 12.70 -14.12 -15.41
N PHE A 118 13.29 -13.01 -15.85
CA PHE A 118 13.04 -11.68 -15.31
C PHE A 118 12.53 -10.71 -16.39
N ALA A 119 11.33 -10.17 -16.18
CA ALA A 119 10.71 -9.15 -17.03
C ALA A 119 10.65 -7.79 -16.33
N ILE A 120 11.24 -6.77 -16.95
CA ILE A 120 11.23 -5.37 -16.49
C ILE A 120 10.30 -4.50 -17.34
N GLY A 121 9.92 -3.34 -16.82
CA GLY A 121 9.11 -2.35 -17.54
C GLY A 121 7.76 -2.88 -18.03
N VAL A 122 7.14 -3.80 -17.28
CA VAL A 122 5.83 -4.35 -17.64
C VAL A 122 4.79 -3.24 -17.60
N THR A 123 4.21 -2.95 -18.77
CA THR A 123 3.22 -1.89 -18.93
C THR A 123 1.83 -2.35 -18.50
N PRO A 124 0.98 -1.41 -18.01
CA PRO A 124 -0.43 -1.70 -17.80
C PRO A 124 -1.12 -2.05 -19.12
N ARG A 125 -2.16 -2.88 -19.07
CA ARG A 125 -2.95 -3.29 -20.24
C ARG A 125 -4.43 -3.03 -20.00
N GLY A 126 -5.11 -2.57 -21.05
CA GLY A 126 -6.54 -2.33 -21.02
C GLY A 126 -6.93 -1.03 -20.32
N ASN A 127 -8.24 -0.86 -20.14
CA ASN A 127 -8.81 0.27 -19.41
C ASN A 127 -8.58 0.09 -17.90
N PRO A 128 -8.01 1.08 -17.17
CA PRO A 128 -7.81 1.01 -15.73
C PRO A 128 -9.05 0.58 -14.93
N SER A 129 -10.25 1.05 -15.29
CA SER A 129 -11.49 0.69 -14.59
C SER A 129 -11.99 -0.72 -14.88
N GLU A 130 -11.49 -1.35 -15.94
CA GLU A 130 -11.82 -2.73 -16.34
C GLU A 130 -10.75 -3.72 -15.90
N ALA A 131 -9.65 -3.25 -15.29
CA ALA A 131 -8.64 -4.11 -14.71
C ALA A 131 -9.29 -5.03 -13.67
N THR A 132 -8.90 -6.29 -13.66
CA THR A 132 -9.45 -7.25 -12.69
C THR A 132 -9.07 -6.84 -11.27
N ALA A 133 -7.89 -6.24 -11.10
CA ALA A 133 -7.44 -5.67 -9.83
C ALA A 133 -8.22 -4.43 -9.37
N ALA A 134 -9.03 -3.79 -10.23
CA ALA A 134 -9.88 -2.67 -9.87
C ALA A 134 -11.24 -3.11 -9.28
N THR A 135 -11.53 -4.41 -9.25
CA THR A 135 -12.81 -4.96 -8.76
C THR A 135 -12.63 -5.84 -7.54
N LEU A 136 -13.34 -5.52 -6.46
CA LEU A 136 -13.40 -6.38 -5.28
C LEU A 136 -14.25 -7.61 -5.57
N THR A 137 -13.67 -8.80 -5.39
CA THR A 137 -14.35 -10.08 -5.57
C THR A 137 -14.08 -11.03 -4.41
N ARG A 138 -14.76 -12.19 -4.38
CA ARG A 138 -14.52 -13.23 -3.37
C ARG A 138 -13.08 -13.79 -3.39
N SER A 139 -12.33 -13.65 -4.48
CA SER A 139 -10.93 -14.08 -4.54
C SER A 139 -9.92 -12.96 -4.28
N ARG A 140 -10.37 -11.71 -4.10
CA ARG A 140 -9.51 -10.54 -3.88
C ARG A 140 -9.76 -9.88 -2.54
N ALA A 141 -8.68 -9.52 -1.86
CA ALA A 141 -8.69 -8.92 -0.54
C ALA A 141 -8.86 -7.40 -0.63
N HIS A 142 -9.58 -6.85 0.34
CA HIS A 142 -9.52 -5.41 0.61
C HIS A 142 -8.11 -5.06 1.14
N ARG A 143 -7.60 -3.87 0.85
CA ARG A 143 -6.27 -3.43 1.35
C ARG A 143 -6.13 -3.46 2.88
N LEU A 144 -7.24 -3.29 3.61
CA LEU A 144 -7.24 -3.48 5.07
C LEU A 144 -7.07 -4.95 5.46
N GLU A 145 -7.70 -5.88 4.74
CA GLU A 145 -7.57 -7.32 4.98
C GLU A 145 -6.12 -7.79 4.78
N THR A 146 -5.40 -7.21 3.82
CA THR A 146 -3.97 -7.53 3.59
C THR A 146 -3.05 -6.96 4.67
N LEU A 147 -3.48 -5.92 5.40
CA LEU A 147 -2.69 -5.24 6.42
C LEU A 147 -2.99 -5.77 7.84
N ASP A 148 -4.27 -5.99 8.13
CA ASP A 148 -4.80 -6.45 9.42
C ASP A 148 -6.11 -7.22 9.20
N ALA A 149 -5.97 -8.50 8.86
CA ALA A 149 -7.10 -9.40 8.61
C ALA A 149 -8.02 -9.54 9.83
N SER A 150 -7.47 -9.46 11.05
CA SER A 150 -8.25 -9.59 12.28
C SER A 150 -9.16 -8.38 12.47
N LEU A 151 -8.60 -7.17 12.36
CA LEU A 151 -9.40 -5.93 12.41
C LEU A 151 -10.46 -5.90 11.32
N PHE A 152 -10.10 -6.30 10.09
CA PHE A 152 -11.06 -6.35 9.00
C PHE A 152 -12.24 -7.30 9.29
N LEU A 153 -11.96 -8.49 9.84
CA LEU A 153 -13.01 -9.43 10.26
C LEU A 153 -13.84 -8.91 11.44
N ASP A 154 -13.22 -8.25 12.40
CA ASP A 154 -13.91 -7.67 13.55
C ASP A 154 -14.85 -6.54 13.12
N MET A 155 -14.43 -5.71 12.16
CA MET A 155 -15.29 -4.70 11.55
C MET A 155 -16.48 -5.32 10.82
N GLN A 156 -16.28 -6.39 10.05
CA GLN A 156 -17.36 -7.10 9.35
C GLN A 156 -18.41 -7.72 10.30
N ARG A 157 -18.03 -7.96 11.56
CA ARG A 157 -18.91 -8.53 12.60
C ARG A 157 -19.53 -7.46 13.50
N SER A 158 -19.11 -6.22 13.37
CA SER A 158 -19.55 -5.10 14.21
C SER A 158 -20.71 -4.35 13.56
N GLU A 159 -21.45 -3.57 14.35
CA GLU A 159 -22.48 -2.68 13.84
C GLU A 159 -21.85 -1.48 13.12
N ASP A 160 -22.50 -0.98 12.06
CA ASP A 160 -22.01 0.16 11.27
C ASP A 160 -21.70 1.39 12.15
N VAL A 161 -22.51 1.66 13.16
CA VAL A 161 -22.31 2.78 14.10
C VAL A 161 -21.00 2.67 14.90
N VAL A 162 -20.59 1.44 15.23
CA VAL A 162 -19.32 1.17 15.93
C VAL A 162 -18.15 1.42 14.98
N VAL A 163 -18.28 0.94 13.74
CA VAL A 163 -17.26 1.11 12.70
C VAL A 163 -17.09 2.60 12.34
N ASP A 164 -18.18 3.34 12.18
CA ASP A 164 -18.18 4.79 11.93
C ASP A 164 -17.53 5.57 13.07
N SER A 165 -17.87 5.23 14.32
CA SER A 165 -17.28 5.87 15.50
C SER A 165 -15.78 5.59 15.58
N TYR A 166 -15.37 4.36 15.25
CA TYR A 166 -13.96 3.98 15.21
C TYR A 166 -13.21 4.70 14.09
N ALA A 167 -13.85 4.90 12.92
CA ALA A 167 -13.29 5.70 11.84
C ALA A 167 -13.02 7.15 12.24
N LEU A 168 -13.95 7.78 12.97
CA LEU A 168 -13.77 9.12 13.51
C LEU A 168 -12.62 9.17 14.53
N LEU A 169 -12.55 8.18 15.43
CA LEU A 169 -11.47 8.07 16.41
C LEU A 169 -10.10 7.95 15.74
N VAL A 170 -9.92 7.02 14.80
CA VAL A 170 -8.63 6.87 14.10
C VAL A 170 -8.31 8.06 13.20
N THR A 171 -9.33 8.79 12.72
CA THR A 171 -9.14 10.05 11.99
C THR A 171 -8.57 11.13 12.89
N GLN A 172 -9.12 11.29 14.10
CA GLN A 172 -8.60 12.22 15.09
C GLN A 172 -7.14 11.89 15.44
N GLU A 173 -6.85 10.61 15.74
CA GLU A 173 -5.50 10.19 16.08
C GLU A 173 -4.51 10.41 14.93
N ALA A 174 -4.89 10.01 13.71
CA ALA A 174 -4.03 10.16 12.54
C ALA A 174 -3.71 11.63 12.28
N VAL A 175 -4.68 12.53 12.41
CA VAL A 175 -4.46 13.93 12.04
C VAL A 175 -3.76 14.72 13.14
N PHE A 176 -4.17 14.55 14.40
CA PHE A 176 -3.73 15.44 15.48
C PHE A 176 -2.66 14.86 16.39
N ASN A 177 -2.49 13.53 16.45
CA ASN A 177 -1.64 12.88 17.44
C ASN A 177 -0.51 12.01 16.86
N ALA A 178 -0.65 11.50 15.63
CA ALA A 178 0.28 10.54 15.04
C ALA A 178 1.61 11.14 14.53
N GLY A 179 1.79 12.46 14.55
CA GLY A 179 3.02 13.09 14.06
C GLY A 179 2.98 14.61 14.09
N PRO A 180 3.92 15.29 13.38
CA PRO A 180 3.97 16.74 13.29
C PRO A 180 2.65 17.35 12.79
N GLU A 181 2.45 18.64 13.03
CA GLU A 181 1.26 19.34 12.59
C GLU A 181 1.07 19.22 11.05
N LEU A 182 -0.12 18.78 10.61
CA LEU A 182 -0.47 18.74 9.19
C LEU A 182 -0.76 20.14 8.64
N PRO A 183 -0.71 20.32 7.30
CA PRO A 183 -1.12 21.57 6.66
C PRO A 183 -2.50 22.06 7.13
N ALA A 184 -2.67 23.38 7.19
CA ALA A 184 -3.89 24.00 7.75
C ALA A 184 -5.18 23.53 7.06
N VAL A 185 -5.14 23.27 5.75
CA VAL A 185 -6.27 22.72 4.99
C VAL A 185 -6.67 21.32 5.48
N ALA A 186 -5.70 20.44 5.75
CA ALA A 186 -5.95 19.10 6.27
C ALA A 186 -6.55 19.17 7.68
N GLN A 187 -6.05 20.06 8.55
CA GLN A 187 -6.64 20.27 9.87
C GLN A 187 -8.07 20.82 9.80
N SER A 188 -8.34 21.75 8.88
CA SER A 188 -9.68 22.32 8.67
C SER A 188 -10.68 21.23 8.26
N VAL A 189 -10.31 20.43 7.24
CA VAL A 189 -11.09 19.29 6.76
C VAL A 189 -11.35 18.28 7.88
N ALA A 190 -10.33 17.93 8.65
CA ALA A 190 -10.46 17.01 9.79
C ALA A 190 -11.44 17.52 10.84
N ARG A 191 -11.36 18.81 11.23
CA ARG A 191 -12.31 19.42 12.17
C ARG A 191 -13.74 19.40 11.63
N GLY A 192 -13.94 19.63 10.33
CA GLY A 192 -15.23 19.49 9.67
C GLY A 192 -15.80 18.08 9.82
N ILE A 193 -15.04 17.06 9.43
CA ILE A 193 -15.44 15.64 9.54
C ILE A 193 -15.79 15.27 10.98
N LEU A 194 -14.90 15.59 11.95
CA LEU A 194 -15.09 15.22 13.36
C LEU A 194 -16.28 15.93 14.01
N SER A 195 -16.58 17.16 13.58
CA SER A 195 -17.76 17.91 14.03
C SER A 195 -19.04 17.58 13.25
N ARG A 196 -18.99 16.60 12.34
CA ARG A 196 -20.10 16.23 11.44
C ARG A 196 -20.59 17.38 10.55
N HIS A 197 -19.72 18.35 10.27
CA HIS A 197 -19.94 19.41 9.30
C HIS A 197 -19.12 19.12 8.04
N TRP A 198 -19.79 18.56 7.02
CA TRP A 198 -19.09 18.08 5.83
C TRP A 198 -18.31 19.22 5.13
N PRO A 199 -17.02 19.03 4.81
CA PRO A 199 -16.21 20.03 4.11
C PRO A 199 -16.76 20.40 2.73
N SER A 200 -16.45 21.61 2.28
CA SER A 200 -16.86 22.10 0.96
C SER A 200 -16.02 21.48 -0.17
N GLU A 201 -16.51 21.55 -1.42
CA GLU A 201 -15.72 21.11 -2.59
C GLU A 201 -14.41 21.90 -2.74
N ALA A 202 -14.36 23.15 -2.31
CA ALA A 202 -13.14 23.94 -2.32
C ALA A 202 -12.11 23.39 -1.31
N ASP A 203 -12.55 23.02 -0.11
CA ASP A 203 -11.69 22.38 0.90
C ASP A 203 -11.15 21.04 0.39
N TRP A 204 -12.01 20.24 -0.24
CA TRP A 204 -11.62 18.97 -0.83
C TRP A 204 -10.62 19.12 -1.97
N SER A 205 -10.81 20.10 -2.84
CA SER A 205 -9.87 20.38 -3.93
C SER A 205 -8.52 20.85 -3.41
N ALA A 206 -8.51 21.70 -2.37
CA ALA A 206 -7.28 22.18 -1.76
C ALA A 206 -6.52 21.04 -1.05
N LEU A 207 -7.23 20.19 -0.30
CA LEU A 207 -6.64 19.00 0.31
C LEU A 207 -6.08 18.03 -0.73
N ALA A 208 -6.80 17.79 -1.84
CA ALA A 208 -6.32 16.91 -2.91
C ALA A 208 -5.01 17.42 -3.51
N SER A 209 -4.91 18.72 -3.79
CA SER A 209 -3.67 19.33 -4.31
C SER A 209 -2.50 19.19 -3.32
N GLU A 210 -2.75 19.38 -2.02
CA GLU A 210 -1.73 19.21 -0.97
C GLU A 210 -1.28 17.75 -0.86
N TYR A 211 -2.23 16.82 -0.92
CA TYR A 211 -1.96 15.38 -0.88
C TYR A 211 -1.12 14.94 -2.09
N GLU A 212 -1.51 15.33 -3.30
CA GLU A 212 -0.78 15.00 -4.54
C GLU A 212 0.66 15.53 -4.51
N GLY A 213 0.85 16.79 -4.08
CA GLY A 213 2.18 17.38 -3.91
C GLY A 213 3.04 16.63 -2.91
N THR A 214 2.46 16.26 -1.75
CA THR A 214 3.18 15.51 -0.71
C THR A 214 3.55 14.10 -1.19
N VAL A 215 2.64 13.40 -1.87
CA VAL A 215 2.92 12.08 -2.45
C VAL A 215 4.09 12.13 -3.43
N LEU A 216 4.14 13.17 -4.29
CA LEU A 216 5.24 13.34 -5.24
C LEU A 216 6.58 13.56 -4.53
N MET A 217 6.61 14.38 -3.49
CA MET A 217 7.83 14.64 -2.70
C MET A 217 8.29 13.39 -1.96
N ALA A 218 7.37 12.71 -1.24
CA ALA A 218 7.66 11.45 -0.56
C ALA A 218 8.21 10.40 -1.53
N SER A 219 7.60 10.27 -2.70
CA SER A 219 8.03 9.29 -3.71
C SER A 219 9.44 9.57 -4.25
N ALA A 220 9.89 10.82 -4.24
CA ALA A 220 11.25 11.19 -4.65
C ALA A 220 12.31 10.82 -3.60
N GLN A 221 11.91 10.63 -2.33
CA GLN A 221 12.81 10.24 -1.24
C GLN A 221 12.95 8.72 -1.07
N ARG A 222 12.27 7.90 -1.89
CA ARG A 222 12.33 6.43 -1.76
C ARG A 222 13.78 5.93 -1.73
N PRO A 223 14.13 5.05 -0.77
CA PRO A 223 15.49 4.51 -0.67
C PRO A 223 15.80 3.56 -1.83
N GLY A 224 17.10 3.34 -2.09
CA GLY A 224 17.56 2.26 -2.97
C GLY A 224 17.60 2.56 -4.46
N LEU A 225 17.48 3.83 -4.89
CA LEU A 225 17.55 4.21 -6.31
C LEU A 225 18.84 3.72 -7.01
N PHE A 226 19.94 3.60 -6.26
CA PHE A 226 21.23 3.10 -6.73
C PHE A 226 21.64 1.77 -6.09
N GLY A 227 20.69 1.03 -5.49
CA GLY A 227 20.97 -0.21 -4.77
C GLY A 227 21.72 -0.01 -3.44
N ILE A 228 21.84 1.23 -2.97
CA ILE A 228 22.55 1.59 -1.73
C ILE A 228 21.53 1.77 -0.60
N GLU A 229 21.84 1.17 0.55
CA GLU A 229 21.11 1.40 1.79
C GLU A 229 21.61 2.67 2.46
N ASP A 230 20.72 3.65 2.60
CA ASP A 230 20.95 4.89 3.33
C ASP A 230 19.90 5.04 4.43
N HIS A 231 20.34 4.92 5.68
CA HIS A 231 19.46 5.02 6.84
C HIS A 231 18.82 6.41 6.99
N THR A 232 19.54 7.48 6.64
CA THR A 232 19.01 8.85 6.76
C THR A 232 17.92 9.09 5.73
N GLN A 233 18.15 8.62 4.50
CA GLN A 233 17.15 8.66 3.44
C GLN A 233 15.90 7.85 3.82
N LEU A 234 16.10 6.63 4.35
CA LEU A 234 15.01 5.78 4.80
C LEU A 234 14.16 6.43 5.90
N GLU A 235 14.78 7.05 6.90
CA GLU A 235 14.06 7.76 7.97
C GLU A 235 13.27 8.97 7.46
N THR A 236 13.87 9.73 6.53
CA THR A 236 13.22 10.86 5.86
C THR A 236 12.00 10.39 5.09
N TYR A 237 12.17 9.38 4.23
CA TYR A 237 11.09 8.79 3.45
C TYR A 237 9.95 8.24 4.32
N ARG A 238 10.27 7.54 5.42
CA ARG A 238 9.25 7.04 6.36
C ARG A 238 8.41 8.17 6.93
N THR A 239 9.04 9.27 7.32
CA THR A 239 8.35 10.45 7.87
C THR A 239 7.40 11.05 6.84
N GLU A 240 7.89 11.25 5.61
CA GLU A 240 7.09 11.81 4.51
C GLU A 240 5.95 10.85 4.09
N PHE A 241 6.22 9.55 4.03
CA PHE A 241 5.20 8.53 3.78
C PHE A 241 4.08 8.59 4.82
N MET A 242 4.42 8.66 6.11
CA MET A 242 3.40 8.75 7.17
C MET A 242 2.57 10.03 7.01
N GLN A 243 3.17 11.16 6.65
CA GLN A 243 2.44 12.40 6.37
C GLN A 243 1.45 12.24 5.21
N CYS A 244 1.84 11.56 4.11
CA CYS A 244 0.93 11.22 3.02
C CYS A 244 -0.26 10.40 3.54
N ARG A 245 0.00 9.34 4.32
CA ARG A 245 -1.06 8.45 4.83
C ARG A 245 -2.02 9.17 5.77
N ARG A 246 -1.54 10.11 6.58
CA ARG A 246 -2.38 10.95 7.45
C ARG A 246 -3.33 11.85 6.65
N MET A 247 -2.91 12.39 5.51
CA MET A 247 -3.81 13.12 4.61
C MET A 247 -4.72 12.18 3.80
N GLU A 248 -4.26 10.97 3.47
CA GLU A 248 -5.08 9.97 2.79
C GLU A 248 -6.28 9.52 3.65
N VAL A 249 -6.15 9.50 4.98
CA VAL A 249 -7.28 9.29 5.90
C VAL A 249 -8.43 10.25 5.58
N LEU A 250 -8.11 11.52 5.35
CA LEU A 250 -9.10 12.55 5.02
C LEU A 250 -9.63 12.38 3.60
N MET A 251 -8.78 12.05 2.64
CA MET A 251 -9.20 11.77 1.26
C MET A 251 -10.15 10.56 1.17
N ALA A 252 -9.95 9.54 2.02
CA ALA A 252 -10.79 8.36 2.06
C ALA A 252 -12.23 8.67 2.54
N TRP A 253 -12.41 9.68 3.42
CA TRP A 253 -13.74 10.17 3.78
C TRP A 253 -14.49 10.70 2.57
N ARG A 254 -13.83 11.47 1.69
CA ARG A 254 -14.46 11.98 0.46
C ARG A 254 -14.98 10.84 -0.44
N GLY A 255 -14.29 9.71 -0.47
CA GLY A 255 -14.69 8.51 -1.22
C GLY A 255 -15.82 7.71 -0.58
N GLY A 256 -16.21 8.00 0.66
CA GLY A 256 -17.31 7.33 1.37
C GLY A 256 -17.00 5.91 1.84
N ASN A 257 -15.74 5.46 1.80
CA ASN A 257 -15.34 4.13 2.25
C ASN A 257 -14.61 4.20 3.59
N VAL A 258 -15.32 3.89 4.67
CA VAL A 258 -14.77 3.87 6.04
C VAL A 258 -13.64 2.86 6.22
N VAL A 259 -13.68 1.74 5.51
CA VAL A 259 -12.60 0.74 5.57
C VAL A 259 -11.30 1.31 5.01
N ASP A 260 -11.39 2.19 4.01
CA ASP A 260 -10.25 2.90 3.44
C ASP A 260 -9.68 3.98 4.38
N VAL A 261 -10.54 4.64 5.17
CA VAL A 261 -10.11 5.58 6.23
C VAL A 261 -9.25 4.85 7.26
N ILE A 262 -9.73 3.68 7.71
CA ILE A 262 -9.05 2.88 8.73
C ILE A 262 -7.73 2.30 8.21
N TYR A 263 -7.70 1.84 6.96
CA TYR A 263 -6.46 1.41 6.32
C TYR A 263 -5.42 2.52 6.26
N ALA A 264 -5.81 3.72 5.80
CA ALA A 264 -4.90 4.86 5.73
C ALA A 264 -4.37 5.24 7.11
N ALA A 265 -5.21 5.19 8.15
CA ALA A 265 -4.80 5.47 9.53
C ALA A 265 -3.79 4.45 10.05
N ARG A 266 -3.98 3.16 9.72
CA ARG A 266 -3.02 2.09 10.06
C ARG A 266 -1.68 2.31 9.36
N CYS A 267 -1.69 2.69 8.08
CA CYS A 267 -0.46 3.05 7.36
C CYS A 267 0.21 4.32 7.92
N ALA A 268 -0.57 5.23 8.53
CA ALA A 268 -0.07 6.39 9.25
C ALA A 268 0.48 6.08 10.65
N GLY A 269 0.48 4.81 11.08
CA GLY A 269 0.99 4.38 12.38
C GLY A 269 -0.04 4.37 13.52
N VAL A 270 -1.32 4.61 13.24
CA VAL A 270 -2.38 4.52 14.25
C VAL A 270 -2.73 3.05 14.52
N ALA A 271 -2.46 2.58 15.74
CA ALA A 271 -2.65 1.19 16.15
C ALA A 271 -3.64 1.04 17.31
N LEU A 272 -4.83 1.63 17.18
CA LEU A 272 -5.91 1.50 18.18
C LEU A 272 -6.75 0.24 17.96
N PRO A 273 -7.12 -0.52 19.01
CA PRO A 273 -8.05 -1.64 18.86
C PRO A 273 -9.47 -1.14 18.58
N LEU A 274 -10.28 -1.92 17.85
CA LEU A 274 -11.69 -1.58 17.61
C LEU A 274 -12.48 -1.39 18.91
N ALA A 275 -12.15 -2.15 19.95
CA ALA A 275 -12.76 -2.02 21.28
C ALA A 275 -12.54 -0.64 21.94
N ALA A 276 -11.64 0.20 21.43
CA ALA A 276 -11.40 1.54 21.96
C ALA A 276 -12.65 2.44 21.93
N VAL A 277 -13.60 2.20 21.03
CA VAL A 277 -14.87 2.96 20.99
C VAL A 277 -15.95 2.42 21.92
N ALA A 278 -15.77 1.24 22.51
CA ALA A 278 -16.71 0.69 23.49
C ALA A 278 -16.55 1.35 24.88
N GLY A 279 -15.47 2.10 25.10
CA GLY A 279 -15.16 2.81 26.35
C GLY A 279 -15.36 4.32 26.29
N SER A 280 -15.88 4.86 25.18
CA SER A 280 -16.11 6.29 24.95
C SER A 280 -17.58 6.67 25.04
#